data_AF-A0A4Q5NPA4-F1
#
_entry.id   AF-A0A4Q5NPA4-F1
#
_cell.length_a   1.000
_cell.length_b   1.000
_cell.length_c   1.000
_cell.angle_alpha   90.00
_cell.angle_beta   90.00
_cell.angle_gamma   90.00
#
_symmetry.space_group_name_H-M   'P 1'
#
loop_
_entity.id
_entity.type
_entity.pdbx_description
1 polymer ?
#
loop_
_entity_poly.entity_id
_entity_poly.type
_entity_poly.pdbx_seq_one_letter_code
_entity_poly.pdbx_strand_id
1 'polypeptide(L)'
;MPASRLHPVWRMVLCAVVLLTVVSFIQGIGLGVLMAFSSRLGVANLPLEKRILDLATTYALHLTVISYPFALGVVYLFRTKVDKYSWRSLGFTRDRALPNFARGALTAFLTLLVLFTLMWIAGTIRFGGWSTQVQTHSAAYAFTQLLGFALAFVAVGFFEETVFRGYGMTNLRQWLGWPAAVIIQGVVFAAVHLMNGATNPEVMKAAIAGLPNLFLIAVFFAVSYRKTGSLWFPIGFHVAWNWLLGCVFSLPVSGIPIFHLFDVQETGISVLSGGRFGAEGSFFLIPLVLAMIYAMWLMPDHPRAVANLDNPEPAQTPLPAYIPVAIPVQVAVAANGEEEEDADGPRPNRYNARFGSAEGFDSDMLRELKQMNEAREQAERERLDAERSARRAEEMRQAEIRRAQVAAQAHVTESAPVAVATEETVVAPVTVAAEATVAPQTPLQQPAAREVAPVTIPPAPVAPAAPAVQPKPKETVAPVAP
;
A
#
# COMPACT_ATOMS: atom_id res chain seq x y z
N MET A 1 -6.02 21.09 23.60
CA MET A 1 -6.37 19.68 23.31
C MET A 1 -5.44 18.79 24.12
N PRO A 2 -5.88 17.81 24.92
CA PRO A 2 -4.93 16.91 25.55
C PRO A 2 -4.42 15.95 24.48
N ALA A 3 -3.37 16.37 23.77
CA ALA A 3 -2.59 15.48 22.93
C ALA A 3 -2.14 14.29 23.78
N SER A 4 -2.14 13.09 23.20
CA SER A 4 -1.58 11.92 23.88
C SER A 4 -0.19 12.26 24.41
N ARG A 5 0.09 11.94 25.67
CA ARG A 5 1.40 12.18 26.28
C ARG A 5 2.50 11.30 25.66
N LEU A 6 2.11 10.25 24.93
CA LEU A 6 3.02 9.32 24.26
C LEU A 6 3.39 9.82 22.86
N HIS A 7 4.68 9.79 22.55
CA HIS A 7 5.19 10.12 21.21
C HIS A 7 4.52 9.23 20.14
N PRO A 8 4.16 9.76 18.95
CA PRO A 8 3.46 9.01 17.89
C PRO A 8 4.09 7.66 17.54
N VAL A 9 5.43 7.57 17.54
CA VAL A 9 6.17 6.33 17.30
C VAL A 9 5.86 5.27 18.34
N TRP A 10 5.91 5.63 19.62
CA TRP A 10 5.65 4.67 20.70
C TRP A 10 4.20 4.19 20.67
N ARG A 11 3.26 5.06 20.33
CA ARG A 11 1.85 4.67 20.12
C ARG A 11 1.72 3.64 19.00
N MET A 12 2.40 3.87 17.88
CA MET A 12 2.40 2.95 16.74
C MET A 12 3.08 1.61 17.05
N VAL A 13 4.26 1.63 17.67
CA VAL A 13 5.00 0.42 18.05
C VAL A 13 4.20 -0.41 19.06
N LEU A 14 3.66 0.22 20.11
CA LEU A 14 2.82 -0.48 21.08
C LEU A 14 1.56 -1.05 20.43
N CYS A 15 0.90 -0.29 19.55
CA CYS A 15 -0.25 -0.78 18.81
C CYS A 15 0.11 -2.00 17.97
N ALA A 16 1.24 -1.95 17.25
CA ALA A 16 1.70 -3.06 16.42
C ALA A 16 2.01 -4.31 17.25
N VAL A 17 2.72 -4.18 18.38
CA VAL A 17 3.03 -5.30 19.27
C VAL A 17 1.77 -5.93 19.85
N VAL A 18 0.84 -5.12 20.36
CA VAL A 18 -0.43 -5.62 20.90
C VAL A 18 -1.27 -6.26 19.80
N LEU A 19 -1.35 -5.64 18.63
CA LEU A 19 -2.07 -6.17 17.48
C LEU A 19 -1.50 -7.52 17.04
N LEU A 20 -0.19 -7.64 16.86
CA LEU A 20 0.46 -8.90 16.47
C LEU A 20 0.27 -9.98 17.53
N THR A 21 0.33 -9.63 18.81
CA THR A 21 0.09 -10.56 19.92
C THR A 21 -1.34 -11.09 19.90
N VAL A 22 -2.33 -10.20 19.78
CA VAL A 22 -3.75 -10.58 19.71
C VAL A 22 -4.03 -11.43 18.48
N VAL A 23 -3.53 -11.03 17.31
CA VAL A 23 -3.68 -11.80 16.06
C VAL A 23 -3.11 -13.20 16.23
N SER A 24 -1.86 -13.31 16.70
CA SER A 24 -1.20 -14.60 16.90
C SER A 24 -1.92 -15.49 17.91
N PHE A 25 -2.45 -14.89 18.98
CA PHE A 25 -3.22 -15.60 20.00
C PHE A 25 -4.54 -16.17 19.43
N ILE A 26 -5.30 -15.36 18.69
CA ILE A 26 -6.55 -15.81 18.07
C ILE A 26 -6.29 -16.88 16.99
N GLN A 27 -5.26 -16.69 16.18
CA GLN A 27 -4.82 -17.71 15.20
C GLN A 27 -4.40 -19.01 15.90
N GLY A 28 -3.68 -18.94 17.02
CA GLY A 28 -3.29 -20.09 17.83
C GLY A 28 -4.50 -20.84 18.40
N ILE A 29 -5.52 -20.14 18.88
CA ILE A 29 -6.79 -20.76 19.31
C ILE A 29 -7.46 -21.46 18.13
N GLY A 30 -7.58 -20.79 16.98
CA GLY A 30 -8.18 -21.38 15.78
C GLY A 30 -7.44 -22.64 15.32
N LEU A 31 -6.11 -22.60 15.31
CA LEU A 31 -5.28 -23.75 14.99
C LEU A 31 -5.43 -24.88 16.01
N GLY A 32 -5.54 -24.56 17.31
CA GLY A 32 -5.82 -25.53 18.36
C GLY A 32 -7.17 -26.24 18.16
N VAL A 33 -8.20 -25.51 17.73
CA VAL A 33 -9.49 -26.10 17.35
C VAL A 33 -9.34 -27.02 16.15
N LEU A 34 -8.68 -26.59 15.07
CA LEU A 34 -8.42 -27.44 13.89
C LEU A 34 -7.66 -28.72 14.25
N MET A 35 -6.68 -28.62 15.15
CA MET A 35 -5.93 -29.77 15.67
C MET A 35 -6.84 -30.75 16.41
N ALA A 36 -7.79 -30.28 17.21
CA ALA A 36 -8.77 -31.12 17.90
C ALA A 36 -9.69 -31.89 16.92
N PHE A 37 -9.92 -31.35 15.72
CA PHE A 37 -10.69 -31.99 14.65
C PHE A 37 -9.83 -32.70 13.59
N SER A 38 -8.53 -32.84 13.80
CA SER A 38 -7.59 -33.38 12.81
C SER A 38 -7.94 -34.76 12.26
N SER A 39 -8.65 -35.60 13.02
CA SER A 39 -9.14 -36.91 12.56
C SER A 39 -10.23 -36.78 11.49
N ARG A 40 -11.17 -35.84 11.67
CA ARG A 40 -12.23 -35.56 10.69
C ARG A 40 -11.70 -34.88 9.45
N LEU A 41 -10.60 -34.14 9.59
CA LEU A 41 -9.91 -33.47 8.49
C LEU A 41 -8.94 -34.38 7.73
N GLY A 42 -8.82 -35.66 8.11
CA GLY A 42 -8.00 -36.66 7.40
C GLY A 42 -6.49 -36.51 7.60
N VAL A 43 -6.05 -35.65 8.52
CA VAL A 43 -4.63 -35.35 8.77
C VAL A 43 -4.10 -35.94 10.08
N ALA A 44 -4.92 -36.70 10.80
CA ALA A 44 -4.55 -37.29 12.11
C ALA A 44 -3.42 -38.33 12.06
N ASN A 45 -3.11 -38.88 10.89
CA ASN A 45 -2.01 -39.84 10.74
C ASN A 45 -0.67 -39.16 10.40
N LEU A 46 -0.67 -37.85 10.15
CA LEU A 46 0.57 -37.12 9.88
C LEU A 46 1.35 -36.90 11.18
N PRO A 47 2.70 -36.89 11.13
CA PRO A 47 3.55 -36.41 12.22
C PRO A 47 3.09 -35.04 12.71
N LEU A 48 3.24 -34.76 14.01
CA LEU A 48 2.71 -33.54 14.64
C LEU A 48 3.12 -32.26 13.90
N GLU A 49 4.41 -32.11 13.59
CA GLU A 49 4.94 -30.93 12.89
C GLU A 49 4.29 -30.75 11.51
N LYS A 50 4.20 -31.83 10.73
CA LYS A 50 3.59 -31.81 9.40
C LYS A 50 2.09 -31.50 9.49
N ARG A 51 1.40 -32.04 10.49
CA ARG A 51 -0.02 -31.75 10.73
C ARG A 51 -0.28 -30.28 11.05
N ILE A 52 0.54 -29.71 11.95
CA ILE A 52 0.47 -28.29 12.30
C ILE A 52 0.69 -27.43 11.06
N LEU A 53 1.74 -27.72 10.29
CA LEU A 53 2.07 -26.96 9.08
C LEU A 53 0.96 -27.07 8.02
N ASP A 54 0.43 -28.27 7.78
CA ASP A 54 -0.61 -28.52 6.79
C ASP A 54 -1.92 -27.79 7.14
N LEU A 55 -2.35 -27.86 8.40
CA LEU A 55 -3.53 -27.12 8.88
C LEU A 55 -3.30 -25.61 8.85
N ALA A 56 -2.15 -25.14 9.31
CA ALA A 56 -1.84 -23.71 9.33
C ALA A 56 -1.79 -23.12 7.91
N THR A 57 -1.21 -23.82 6.95
CA THR A 57 -1.12 -23.35 5.56
C THR A 57 -2.46 -23.47 4.82
N THR A 58 -3.17 -24.59 4.97
CA THR A 58 -4.48 -24.82 4.32
C THR A 58 -5.53 -23.84 4.81
N TYR A 59 -5.54 -23.51 6.11
CA TYR A 59 -6.52 -22.60 6.71
C TYR A 59 -5.97 -21.20 7.00
N ALA A 60 -4.81 -20.82 6.43
CA ALA A 60 -4.14 -19.56 6.71
C ALA A 60 -5.05 -18.33 6.54
N LEU A 61 -5.79 -18.25 5.43
CA LEU A 61 -6.72 -17.15 5.16
C LEU A 61 -7.86 -17.12 6.19
N HIS A 62 -8.42 -18.28 6.54
CA HIS A 62 -9.49 -18.39 7.54
C HIS A 62 -9.01 -17.93 8.91
N LEU A 63 -7.87 -18.46 9.38
CA LEU A 63 -7.24 -18.08 10.65
C LEU A 63 -6.94 -16.57 10.69
N THR A 64 -6.53 -16.00 9.57
CA THR A 64 -6.28 -14.56 9.44
C THR A 64 -7.59 -13.76 9.52
N VAL A 65 -8.60 -14.10 8.75
CA VAL A 65 -9.89 -13.39 8.71
C VAL A 65 -10.61 -13.43 10.07
N ILE A 66 -10.59 -14.56 10.79
CA ILE A 66 -11.21 -14.62 12.14
C ILE A 66 -10.52 -13.71 13.16
N SER A 67 -9.25 -13.36 12.93
CA SER A 67 -8.48 -12.49 13.84
C SER A 67 -8.76 -11.00 13.63
N TYR A 68 -9.27 -10.60 12.46
CA TYR A 68 -9.45 -9.19 12.10
C TYR A 68 -10.39 -8.40 13.03
N PRO A 69 -11.55 -8.91 13.50
CA PRO A 69 -12.39 -8.16 14.43
C PRO A 69 -11.66 -7.79 15.73
N PHE A 70 -10.82 -8.70 16.25
CA PHE A 70 -10.04 -8.47 17.46
C PHE A 70 -8.92 -7.44 17.21
N ALA A 71 -8.23 -7.56 16.08
CA ALA A 71 -7.19 -6.63 15.68
C ALA A 71 -7.74 -5.21 15.42
N LEU A 72 -8.91 -5.09 14.79
CA LEU A 72 -9.63 -3.82 14.64
C LEU A 72 -10.07 -3.25 16.00
N GLY A 73 -10.45 -4.12 16.94
CA GLY A 73 -10.70 -3.74 18.34
C GLY A 73 -9.48 -3.09 18.99
N VAL A 74 -8.28 -3.64 18.77
CA VAL A 74 -7.02 -3.04 19.23
C VAL A 74 -6.82 -1.66 18.61
N VAL A 75 -6.94 -1.53 17.28
CA VAL A 75 -6.79 -0.24 16.60
C VAL A 75 -7.82 0.78 17.12
N TYR A 76 -9.07 0.37 17.33
CA TYR A 76 -10.13 1.21 17.87
C TYR A 76 -9.79 1.71 19.27
N LEU A 77 -9.32 0.83 20.16
CA LEU A 77 -8.90 1.19 21.51
C LEU A 77 -7.71 2.14 21.49
N PHE A 78 -6.70 1.87 20.67
CA PHE A 78 -5.55 2.78 20.53
C PHE A 78 -5.99 4.15 19.99
N ARG A 79 -6.79 4.19 18.92
CA ARG A 79 -7.26 5.45 18.35
C ARG A 79 -8.09 6.28 19.33
N THR A 80 -9.02 5.66 20.03
CA THR A 80 -9.97 6.38 20.91
C THR A 80 -9.44 6.62 22.32
N LYS A 81 -8.69 5.68 22.89
CA LYS A 81 -8.23 5.73 24.29
C LYS A 81 -6.80 6.22 24.42
N VAL A 82 -5.91 5.89 23.50
CA VAL A 82 -4.50 6.31 23.54
C VAL A 82 -4.30 7.62 22.78
N ASP A 83 -4.77 7.70 21.53
CA ASP A 83 -4.60 8.91 20.70
C ASP A 83 -5.64 10.00 21.01
N LYS A 84 -6.75 9.64 21.67
CA LYS A 84 -7.86 10.54 22.01
C LYS A 84 -8.57 11.16 20.78
N TYR A 85 -8.54 10.47 19.64
CA TYR A 85 -9.25 10.87 18.44
C TYR A 85 -10.42 9.94 18.14
N SER A 86 -11.39 10.42 17.36
CA SER A 86 -12.54 9.61 16.97
C SER A 86 -12.13 8.47 16.03
N TRP A 87 -12.88 7.36 15.98
CA TRP A 87 -12.65 6.31 14.97
C TRP A 87 -12.74 6.85 13.53
N ARG A 88 -13.64 7.81 13.31
CA ARG A 88 -13.88 8.42 12.00
C ARG A 88 -12.67 9.19 11.47
N SER A 89 -11.87 9.76 12.36
CA SER A 89 -10.65 10.48 12.01
C SER A 89 -9.55 9.63 11.38
N LEU A 90 -9.73 8.30 11.28
CA LEU A 90 -8.90 7.44 10.44
C LEU A 90 -9.21 7.60 8.94
N GLY A 91 -10.19 8.43 8.57
CA GLY A 91 -10.63 8.62 7.18
C GLY A 91 -11.93 7.89 6.82
N PHE A 92 -12.70 7.42 7.81
CA PHE A 92 -14.04 6.86 7.60
C PHE A 92 -15.09 7.95 7.45
N THR A 93 -15.04 8.64 6.31
CA THR A 93 -15.97 9.69 5.92
C THR A 93 -17.33 9.09 5.58
N ARG A 94 -18.45 9.67 6.04
CA ARG A 94 -19.80 9.16 5.68
C ARG A 94 -20.25 9.70 4.33
N ASP A 95 -19.88 10.94 4.06
CA ASP A 95 -20.07 11.59 2.78
C ASP A 95 -19.28 10.84 1.69
N ARG A 96 -19.99 10.49 0.61
CA ARG A 96 -19.43 9.84 -0.57
C ARG A 96 -18.64 8.56 -0.30
N ALA A 97 -18.93 7.85 0.81
CA ALA A 97 -18.31 6.56 1.12
C ALA A 97 -18.45 5.57 -0.04
N LEU A 98 -19.68 5.30 -0.48
CA LEU A 98 -19.97 4.39 -1.58
C LEU A 98 -19.39 4.87 -2.92
N PRO A 99 -19.55 6.14 -3.34
CA PRO A 99 -18.86 6.66 -4.53
C PRO A 99 -17.34 6.52 -4.49
N ASN A 100 -16.69 6.78 -3.36
CA ASN A 100 -15.23 6.63 -3.24
C ASN A 100 -14.81 5.17 -3.33
N PHE A 101 -15.53 4.28 -2.64
CA PHE A 101 -15.34 2.83 -2.75
C PHE A 101 -15.50 2.36 -4.20
N ALA A 102 -16.61 2.73 -4.86
CA ALA A 102 -16.89 2.35 -6.24
C ALA A 102 -15.84 2.88 -7.22
N ARG A 103 -15.35 4.12 -7.03
CA ARG A 103 -14.24 4.68 -7.82
C ARG A 103 -12.94 3.92 -7.61
N GLY A 104 -12.62 3.55 -6.37
CA GLY A 104 -11.47 2.70 -6.06
C GLY A 104 -11.58 1.35 -6.76
N ALA A 105 -12.73 0.69 -6.62
CA ALA A 105 -13.01 -0.61 -7.23
C ALA A 105 -12.96 -0.57 -8.76
N LEU A 106 -13.55 0.45 -9.38
CA LEU A 106 -13.49 0.66 -10.83
C LEU A 106 -12.05 0.91 -11.29
N THR A 107 -11.27 1.69 -10.54
CA THR A 107 -9.86 1.92 -10.87
C THR A 107 -9.07 0.61 -10.83
N ALA A 108 -9.27 -0.23 -9.81
CA ALA A 108 -8.65 -1.55 -9.74
C ALA A 108 -9.03 -2.45 -10.92
N PHE A 109 -10.32 -2.49 -11.26
CA PHE A 109 -10.81 -3.26 -12.42
C PHE A 109 -10.14 -2.82 -13.73
N LEU A 110 -10.11 -1.51 -14.01
CA LEU A 110 -9.50 -0.98 -15.22
C LEU A 110 -7.99 -1.25 -15.26
N THR A 111 -7.29 -1.07 -14.15
CA THR A 111 -5.85 -1.36 -14.06
C THR A 111 -5.56 -2.84 -14.30
N LEU A 112 -6.32 -3.74 -13.68
CA LEU A 112 -6.16 -5.18 -13.86
C LEU A 112 -6.49 -5.62 -15.28
N LEU A 113 -7.53 -5.03 -15.90
CA LEU A 113 -7.87 -5.30 -17.29
C LEU A 113 -6.71 -4.94 -18.23
N VAL A 114 -6.09 -3.77 -18.03
CA VAL A 114 -4.92 -3.33 -18.82
C VAL A 114 -3.72 -4.25 -18.55
N LEU A 115 -3.41 -4.52 -17.28
CA LEU A 115 -2.29 -5.37 -16.87
C LEU A 115 -2.41 -6.79 -17.46
N PHE A 116 -3.57 -7.41 -17.31
CA PHE A 116 -3.86 -8.73 -17.83
C PHE A 116 -3.74 -8.75 -19.36
N THR A 117 -4.26 -7.73 -20.05
CA THR A 117 -4.15 -7.61 -21.51
C THR A 117 -2.69 -7.47 -21.96
N LEU A 118 -1.88 -6.67 -21.26
CA LEU A 118 -0.45 -6.52 -21.56
C LEU A 118 0.29 -7.85 -21.38
N MET A 119 0.04 -8.56 -20.28
CA MET A 119 0.62 -9.87 -20.02
C MET A 119 0.22 -10.90 -21.08
N TRP A 120 -1.05 -10.89 -21.50
CA TRP A 120 -1.56 -11.79 -22.54
C TRP A 120 -0.93 -11.52 -23.90
N ILE A 121 -0.88 -10.26 -24.35
CA ILE A 121 -0.25 -9.87 -25.63
C ILE A 121 1.26 -10.16 -25.61
N ALA A 122 1.92 -9.93 -24.48
CA ALA A 122 3.34 -10.26 -24.29
C ALA A 122 3.61 -11.78 -24.25
N GLY A 123 2.56 -12.61 -24.27
CA GLY A 123 2.68 -14.06 -24.20
C GLY A 123 3.16 -14.58 -22.84
N THR A 124 3.10 -13.76 -21.79
CA THR A 124 3.52 -14.14 -20.43
C THR A 124 2.46 -14.94 -19.68
N ILE A 125 1.22 -14.91 -20.18
CA ILE A 125 0.11 -15.74 -19.73
C ILE A 125 -0.65 -16.34 -20.91
N ARG A 126 -1.25 -17.50 -20.70
CA ARG A 126 -2.17 -18.15 -21.63
C ARG A 126 -3.50 -18.44 -20.96
N PHE A 127 -4.58 -18.18 -21.70
CA PHE A 127 -5.94 -18.47 -21.28
C PHE A 127 -6.36 -19.84 -21.81
N GLY A 128 -6.69 -20.75 -20.89
CA GLY A 128 -7.08 -22.13 -21.15
C GLY A 128 -8.60 -22.39 -21.09
N GLY A 129 -9.41 -21.36 -20.82
CA GLY A 129 -10.87 -21.51 -20.65
C GLY A 129 -11.28 -21.62 -19.17
N TRP A 130 -12.31 -22.42 -18.87
CA TRP A 130 -12.76 -22.64 -17.50
C TRP A 130 -11.73 -23.43 -16.67
N SER A 131 -11.55 -23.09 -15.41
CA SER A 131 -10.59 -23.82 -14.55
C SER A 131 -11.06 -25.24 -14.25
N THR A 132 -10.13 -26.14 -13.89
CA THR A 132 -10.48 -27.48 -13.40
C THR A 132 -11.40 -27.43 -12.17
N GLN A 133 -11.25 -26.41 -11.32
CA GLN A 133 -12.12 -26.22 -10.14
C GLN A 133 -13.57 -26.00 -10.55
N VAL A 134 -13.80 -25.26 -11.63
CA VAL A 134 -15.14 -25.04 -12.21
C VAL A 134 -15.63 -26.27 -12.97
N GLN A 135 -14.77 -26.89 -13.79
CA GLN A 135 -15.15 -28.03 -14.63
C GLN A 135 -15.53 -29.29 -13.83
N THR A 136 -14.91 -29.49 -12.66
CA THR A 136 -15.10 -30.69 -11.84
C THR A 136 -16.17 -30.53 -10.75
N HIS A 137 -16.67 -29.30 -10.54
CA HIS A 137 -17.65 -28.99 -9.50
C HIS A 137 -18.91 -28.35 -10.11
N SER A 138 -19.93 -28.11 -9.27
CA SER A 138 -21.17 -27.48 -9.72
C SER A 138 -21.03 -25.96 -9.89
N ALA A 139 -21.92 -25.35 -10.68
CA ALA A 139 -22.03 -23.89 -10.74
C ALA A 139 -22.33 -23.26 -9.37
N ALA A 140 -23.07 -23.98 -8.51
CA ALA A 140 -23.33 -23.55 -7.13
C ALA A 140 -22.03 -23.48 -6.31
N TYR A 141 -21.13 -24.46 -6.48
CA TYR A 141 -19.80 -24.41 -5.85
C TYR A 141 -19.02 -23.17 -6.29
N ALA A 142 -18.92 -22.93 -7.61
CA ALA A 142 -18.22 -21.75 -8.13
C ALA A 142 -18.81 -20.44 -7.58
N PHE A 143 -20.14 -20.32 -7.53
CA PHE A 143 -20.83 -19.16 -6.93
C PHE A 143 -20.49 -18.99 -5.44
N THR A 144 -20.53 -20.07 -4.65
CA THR A 144 -20.17 -20.02 -3.23
C THR A 144 -18.72 -19.61 -3.01
N GLN A 145 -17.80 -20.06 -3.85
CA GLN A 145 -16.39 -19.66 -3.78
C GLN A 145 -16.23 -18.18 -4.13
N LEU A 146 -16.85 -17.70 -5.22
CA LEU A 146 -16.81 -16.30 -5.61
C LEU A 146 -17.34 -15.37 -4.51
N LEU A 147 -18.46 -15.74 -3.90
CA LEU A 147 -19.06 -14.98 -2.79
C LEU A 147 -18.19 -15.05 -1.52
N GLY A 148 -17.69 -16.24 -1.18
CA GLY A 148 -16.84 -16.45 -0.01
C GLY A 148 -15.55 -15.62 -0.09
N PHE A 149 -14.87 -15.64 -1.23
CA PHE A 149 -13.68 -14.82 -1.45
C PHE A 149 -14.00 -13.32 -1.54
N ALA A 150 -15.16 -12.92 -2.07
CA ALA A 150 -15.58 -11.51 -2.03
C ALA A 150 -15.70 -11.01 -0.59
N LEU A 151 -16.35 -11.78 0.29
CA LEU A 151 -16.49 -11.43 1.71
C LEU A 151 -15.14 -11.45 2.43
N ALA A 152 -14.29 -12.44 2.16
CA ALA A 152 -12.95 -12.51 2.73
C ALA A 152 -12.11 -11.29 2.32
N PHE A 153 -12.11 -10.92 1.03
CA PHE A 153 -11.33 -9.77 0.57
C PHE A 153 -11.90 -8.42 1.00
N VAL A 154 -13.22 -8.30 1.22
CA VAL A 154 -13.80 -7.16 1.94
C VAL A 154 -13.16 -7.03 3.33
N ALA A 155 -13.05 -8.14 4.06
CA ALA A 155 -12.44 -8.14 5.39
C ALA A 155 -10.94 -7.81 5.34
N VAL A 156 -10.19 -8.38 4.38
CA VAL A 156 -8.76 -8.11 4.16
C VAL A 156 -8.53 -6.64 3.82
N GLY A 157 -9.15 -6.13 2.76
CA GLY A 157 -8.96 -4.75 2.30
C GLY A 157 -9.40 -3.73 3.36
N PHE A 158 -10.51 -3.99 4.06
CA PHE A 158 -10.92 -3.14 5.17
C PHE A 158 -9.89 -3.15 6.31
N PHE A 159 -9.45 -4.33 6.75
CA PHE A 159 -8.50 -4.47 7.84
C PHE A 159 -7.15 -3.81 7.52
N GLU A 160 -6.54 -4.18 6.39
CA GLU A 160 -5.22 -3.70 6.02
C GLU A 160 -5.19 -2.20 5.83
N GLU A 161 -6.15 -1.63 5.07
CA GLU A 161 -6.17 -0.18 4.87
C GLU A 161 -6.43 0.58 6.18
N THR A 162 -7.21 0.01 7.10
CA THR A 162 -7.43 0.62 8.42
C THR A 162 -6.16 0.64 9.26
N VAL A 163 -5.39 -0.45 9.27
CA VAL A 163 -4.13 -0.55 10.02
C VAL A 163 -3.07 0.34 9.39
N PHE A 164 -2.88 0.23 8.08
CA PHE A 164 -1.77 0.85 7.37
C PHE A 164 -2.03 2.32 7.04
N ARG A 165 -3.16 2.66 6.42
CA ARG A 165 -3.47 4.04 5.96
C ARG A 165 -4.27 4.80 7.01
N GLY A 166 -5.18 4.11 7.70
CA GLY A 166 -5.91 4.68 8.82
C GLY A 166 -4.96 5.00 9.97
N TYR A 167 -4.47 3.99 10.68
CA TYR A 167 -3.75 4.19 11.94
C TYR A 167 -2.26 4.51 11.76
N GLY A 168 -1.54 3.70 10.99
CA GLY A 168 -0.09 3.83 10.79
C GLY A 168 0.29 5.15 10.12
N MET A 169 -0.28 5.42 8.94
CA MET A 169 0.00 6.65 8.18
C MET A 169 -0.39 7.91 8.95
N THR A 170 -1.55 7.95 9.61
CA THR A 170 -1.99 9.17 10.32
C THR A 170 -1.12 9.46 11.54
N ASN A 171 -0.60 8.45 12.24
CA ASN A 171 0.33 8.67 13.35
C ASN A 171 1.75 9.02 12.84
N LEU A 172 2.24 8.39 11.78
CA LEU A 172 3.52 8.75 11.16
C LEU A 172 3.52 10.18 10.63
N ARG A 173 2.44 10.61 9.94
CA ARG A 173 2.36 11.94 9.36
C ARG A 173 2.31 13.06 10.41
N GLN A 174 1.75 12.79 11.60
CA GLN A 174 1.79 13.73 12.73
C GLN A 174 3.23 14.01 13.21
N TRP A 175 4.14 13.04 13.02
CA TRP A 175 5.53 13.15 13.45
C TRP A 175 6.45 13.68 12.34
N LEU A 176 6.40 13.06 11.16
CA LEU A 176 7.39 13.28 10.09
C LEU A 176 6.81 13.96 8.84
N GLY A 177 5.52 14.28 8.84
CA GLY A 177 4.81 14.81 7.67
C GLY A 177 4.51 13.74 6.60
N TRP A 178 3.82 14.17 5.55
CA TRP A 178 3.33 13.29 4.48
C TRP A 178 4.43 12.55 3.71
N PRO A 179 5.53 13.18 3.24
CA PRO A 179 6.52 12.49 2.43
C PRO A 179 7.14 11.30 3.15
N ALA A 180 7.59 11.50 4.39
CA ALA A 180 8.19 10.43 5.19
C ALA A 180 7.17 9.34 5.55
N ALA A 181 5.93 9.72 5.90
CA ALA A 181 4.88 8.75 6.21
C ALA A 181 4.57 7.84 5.01
N VAL A 182 4.49 8.39 3.80
CA VAL A 182 4.28 7.62 2.56
C VAL A 182 5.42 6.62 2.33
N ILE A 183 6.67 7.06 2.43
CA ILE A 183 7.84 6.20 2.19
C ILE A 183 7.94 5.10 3.24
N ILE A 184 7.87 5.45 4.52
CA ILE A 184 7.99 4.48 5.63
C ILE A 184 6.87 3.46 5.56
N GLN A 185 5.62 3.91 5.37
CA GLN A 185 4.49 3.00 5.28
C GLN A 185 4.59 2.11 4.04
N GLY A 186 5.08 2.63 2.91
CA GLY A 186 5.35 1.84 1.71
C GLY A 186 6.35 0.71 1.96
N VAL A 187 7.47 1.01 2.64
CA VAL A 187 8.48 0.01 3.00
C VAL A 187 7.92 -1.03 3.96
N VAL A 188 7.20 -0.60 5.01
CA VAL A 188 6.58 -1.52 5.98
C VAL A 188 5.57 -2.43 5.30
N PHE A 189 4.72 -1.89 4.41
CA PHE A 189 3.75 -2.68 3.65
C PHE A 189 4.42 -3.74 2.77
N ALA A 190 5.45 -3.36 2.01
CA ALA A 190 6.18 -4.30 1.18
C ALA A 190 6.87 -5.39 2.05
N ALA A 191 7.47 -5.01 3.17
CA ALA A 191 8.17 -5.93 4.06
C ALA A 191 7.24 -6.99 4.70
N VAL A 192 6.03 -6.61 5.14
CA VAL A 192 5.10 -7.58 5.76
C VAL A 192 4.65 -8.66 4.77
N HIS A 193 4.64 -8.39 3.47
CA HIS A 193 4.25 -9.36 2.44
C HIS A 193 5.28 -10.48 2.24
N LEU A 194 6.52 -10.33 2.75
CA LEU A 194 7.48 -11.43 2.80
C LEU A 194 6.96 -12.60 3.66
N MET A 195 6.04 -12.33 4.60
CA MET A 195 5.42 -13.37 5.41
C MET A 195 4.58 -14.35 4.58
N ASN A 196 4.08 -13.95 3.41
CA ASN A 196 3.34 -14.84 2.50
C ASN A 196 4.23 -15.95 1.93
N GLY A 197 5.55 -15.71 1.85
CA GLY A 197 6.54 -16.70 1.43
C GLY A 197 7.13 -17.54 2.56
N ALA A 198 6.74 -17.32 3.82
CA ALA A 198 7.43 -17.88 4.99
C ALA A 198 7.51 -19.42 4.99
N THR A 199 6.53 -20.09 4.39
CA THR A 199 6.45 -21.56 4.31
C THR A 199 6.81 -22.12 2.92
N ASN A 200 7.11 -21.26 1.93
CA ASN A 200 7.37 -21.67 0.56
C ASN A 200 8.53 -20.85 -0.05
N PRO A 201 9.73 -21.45 -0.23
CA PRO A 201 10.91 -20.75 -0.76
C PRO A 201 10.70 -20.10 -2.13
N GLU A 202 9.90 -20.72 -3.00
CA GLU A 202 9.64 -20.17 -4.33
C GLU A 202 8.71 -18.96 -4.27
N VAL A 203 7.75 -18.96 -3.34
CA VAL A 203 6.91 -17.77 -3.07
C VAL A 203 7.75 -16.69 -2.38
N MET A 204 8.65 -17.04 -1.46
CA MET A 204 9.58 -16.08 -0.83
C MET A 204 10.46 -15.39 -1.88
N LYS A 205 11.06 -16.15 -2.79
CA LYS A 205 11.87 -15.59 -3.88
C LYS A 205 11.06 -14.62 -4.76
N ALA A 206 9.83 -15.01 -5.11
CA ALA A 206 8.95 -14.16 -5.91
C ALA A 206 8.48 -12.90 -5.13
N ALA A 207 8.20 -13.02 -3.83
CA ALA A 207 7.85 -11.90 -2.96
C ALA A 207 8.99 -10.88 -2.84
N ILE A 208 10.25 -11.36 -2.69
CA ILE A 208 11.44 -10.49 -2.68
C ILE A 208 11.56 -9.73 -3.99
N ALA A 209 11.38 -10.41 -5.13
CA ALA A 209 11.40 -9.77 -6.44
C ALA A 209 10.27 -8.74 -6.63
N GLY A 210 9.11 -8.98 -6.00
CA GLY A 210 7.94 -8.10 -6.03
C GLY A 210 7.98 -6.91 -5.06
N LEU A 211 8.98 -6.80 -4.17
CA LEU A 211 9.07 -5.72 -3.19
C LEU A 211 8.98 -4.30 -3.80
N PRO A 212 9.65 -3.99 -4.93
CA PRO A 212 9.52 -2.67 -5.57
C PRO A 212 8.07 -2.38 -6.01
N ASN A 213 7.36 -3.39 -6.51
CA ASN A 213 5.99 -3.24 -6.95
C ASN A 213 5.05 -3.02 -5.77
N LEU A 214 5.19 -3.81 -4.71
CA LEU A 214 4.42 -3.66 -3.48
C LEU A 214 4.63 -2.29 -2.84
N PHE A 215 5.88 -1.81 -2.85
CA PHE A 215 6.20 -0.45 -2.42
C PHE A 215 5.46 0.60 -3.26
N LEU A 216 5.47 0.48 -4.60
CA LEU A 216 4.77 1.41 -5.48
C LEU A 216 3.24 1.35 -5.30
N ILE A 217 2.65 0.17 -5.18
CA ILE A 217 1.23 -0.01 -4.86
C ILE A 217 0.92 0.68 -3.53
N ALA A 218 1.79 0.52 -2.53
CA ALA A 218 1.58 1.12 -1.23
C ALA A 218 1.67 2.65 -1.25
N VAL A 219 2.58 3.20 -2.07
CA VAL A 219 2.65 4.64 -2.37
C VAL A 219 1.37 5.10 -3.06
N PHE A 220 0.86 4.35 -4.04
CA PHE A 220 -0.41 4.67 -4.70
C PHE A 220 -1.57 4.72 -3.70
N PHE A 221 -1.70 3.72 -2.83
CA PHE A 221 -2.71 3.72 -1.77
C PHE A 221 -2.57 4.94 -0.86
N ALA A 222 -1.35 5.26 -0.42
CA ALA A 222 -1.08 6.40 0.44
C ALA A 222 -1.42 7.74 -0.23
N VAL A 223 -1.05 7.92 -1.50
CA VAL A 223 -1.37 9.11 -2.29
C VAL A 223 -2.87 9.21 -2.51
N SER A 224 -3.54 8.12 -2.89
CA SER A 224 -4.99 8.10 -3.09
C SER A 224 -5.76 8.44 -1.80
N TYR A 225 -5.29 7.93 -0.66
CA TYR A 225 -5.85 8.23 0.66
C TYR A 225 -5.69 9.72 0.99
N ARG A 226 -4.49 10.28 0.81
CA ARG A 226 -4.24 11.71 1.01
C ARG A 226 -5.11 12.57 0.10
N LYS A 227 -5.17 12.25 -1.19
CA LYS A 227 -5.90 13.03 -2.20
C LYS A 227 -7.41 12.99 -1.98
N THR A 228 -7.95 11.85 -1.60
CA THR A 228 -9.40 11.69 -1.38
C THR A 228 -9.86 12.10 0.02
N GLY A 229 -8.95 12.11 1.00
CA GLY A 229 -9.31 12.36 2.39
C GLY A 229 -10.18 11.26 3.00
N SER A 230 -10.18 10.06 2.41
CA SER A 230 -11.15 8.99 2.68
C SER A 230 -10.50 7.62 2.52
N LEU A 231 -10.69 6.73 3.50
CA LEU A 231 -10.25 5.33 3.39
C LEU A 231 -11.09 4.52 2.41
N TRP A 232 -12.29 4.98 2.06
CA TRP A 232 -13.18 4.19 1.20
C TRP A 232 -12.61 3.96 -0.20
N PHE A 233 -11.85 4.90 -0.75
CA PHE A 233 -11.17 4.70 -2.05
C PHE A 233 -10.11 3.59 -1.99
N PRO A 234 -9.08 3.66 -1.12
CA PRO A 234 -8.08 2.59 -1.05
C PRO A 234 -8.71 1.25 -0.64
N ILE A 235 -9.71 1.24 0.25
CA ILE A 235 -10.45 0.01 0.59
C ILE A 235 -11.12 -0.57 -0.66
N GLY A 236 -11.88 0.23 -1.40
CA GLY A 236 -12.57 -0.24 -2.61
C GLY A 236 -11.61 -0.74 -3.68
N PHE A 237 -10.49 -0.05 -3.86
CA PHE A 237 -9.42 -0.51 -4.77
C PHE A 237 -8.85 -1.85 -4.30
N HIS A 238 -8.46 -1.97 -3.03
CA HIS A 238 -7.82 -3.18 -2.50
C HIS A 238 -8.77 -4.39 -2.56
N VAL A 239 -10.02 -4.22 -2.13
CA VAL A 239 -11.03 -5.28 -2.18
C VAL A 239 -11.24 -5.78 -3.61
N ALA A 240 -11.47 -4.85 -4.55
CA ALA A 240 -11.67 -5.20 -5.95
C ALA A 240 -10.41 -5.80 -6.57
N TRP A 241 -9.24 -5.26 -6.24
CA TRP A 241 -7.96 -5.77 -6.73
C TRP A 241 -7.77 -7.24 -6.37
N ASN A 242 -7.86 -7.60 -5.09
CA ASN A 242 -7.64 -8.98 -4.66
C ASN A 242 -8.70 -9.93 -5.22
N TRP A 243 -9.97 -9.54 -5.18
CA TRP A 243 -11.06 -10.39 -5.67
C TRP A 243 -11.00 -10.58 -7.19
N LEU A 244 -10.77 -9.52 -7.96
CA LEU A 244 -10.67 -9.60 -9.41
C LEU A 244 -9.40 -10.31 -9.84
N LEU A 245 -8.23 -9.91 -9.32
CA LEU A 245 -6.94 -10.53 -9.64
C LEU A 245 -7.01 -12.04 -9.41
N GLY A 246 -7.55 -12.41 -8.27
CA GLY A 246 -7.59 -13.77 -7.82
C GLY A 246 -8.67 -14.62 -8.43
N CYS A 247 -9.92 -14.23 -8.25
CA CYS A 247 -11.03 -15.07 -8.66
C CYS A 247 -11.34 -14.95 -10.14
N VAL A 248 -11.27 -13.74 -10.70
CA VAL A 248 -11.66 -13.50 -12.09
C VAL A 248 -10.46 -13.69 -13.01
N PHE A 249 -9.41 -12.88 -12.85
CA PHE A 249 -8.18 -13.00 -13.66
C PHE A 249 -7.36 -14.25 -13.31
N SER A 250 -7.72 -14.98 -12.24
CA SER A 250 -7.22 -16.33 -11.95
C SER A 250 -5.69 -16.39 -11.79
N LEU A 251 -5.11 -15.36 -11.19
CA LEU A 251 -3.70 -15.26 -10.85
C LEU A 251 -3.53 -15.24 -9.31
N PRO A 252 -2.39 -15.69 -8.77
CA PRO A 252 -2.13 -15.62 -7.33
C PRO A 252 -2.27 -14.19 -6.79
N VAL A 253 -2.75 -14.05 -5.55
CA VAL A 253 -2.80 -12.77 -4.83
C VAL A 253 -1.70 -12.80 -3.79
N SER A 254 -0.58 -12.12 -4.07
CA SER A 254 0.61 -12.06 -3.24
C SER A 254 1.13 -13.44 -2.79
N GLY A 255 1.05 -14.42 -3.70
CA GLY A 255 1.45 -15.81 -3.45
C GLY A 255 0.45 -16.67 -2.68
N ILE A 256 -0.72 -16.13 -2.34
CA ILE A 256 -1.78 -16.88 -1.65
C ILE A 256 -2.63 -17.62 -2.72
N PRO A 257 -2.79 -18.95 -2.59
CA PRO A 257 -3.65 -19.72 -3.46
C PRO A 257 -5.12 -19.44 -3.16
N ILE A 258 -5.91 -19.25 -4.21
CA ILE A 258 -7.32 -18.82 -4.13
C ILE A 258 -8.14 -19.54 -5.19
N PHE A 259 -9.46 -19.39 -5.12
CA PHE A 259 -10.34 -19.94 -6.14
C PHE A 259 -10.08 -19.25 -7.49
N HIS A 260 -9.93 -20.04 -8.55
CA HIS A 260 -9.71 -19.55 -9.92
C HIS A 260 -10.93 -19.88 -10.78
N LEU A 261 -11.55 -18.87 -11.39
CA LEU A 261 -12.68 -19.07 -12.30
C LEU A 261 -12.23 -19.61 -13.66
N PHE A 262 -11.07 -19.17 -14.14
CA PHE A 262 -10.48 -19.55 -15.42
C PHE A 262 -9.16 -20.28 -15.24
N ASP A 263 -8.79 -21.08 -16.23
CA ASP A 263 -7.43 -21.62 -16.34
C ASP A 263 -6.54 -20.56 -16.97
N VAL A 264 -5.69 -19.94 -16.15
CA VAL A 264 -4.68 -18.97 -16.61
C VAL A 264 -3.33 -19.52 -16.25
N GLN A 265 -2.57 -19.87 -17.28
CA GLN A 265 -1.23 -20.45 -17.15
C GLN A 265 -0.19 -19.38 -17.38
N GLU A 266 0.74 -19.23 -16.44
CA GLU A 266 1.91 -18.39 -16.65
C GLU A 266 2.89 -19.09 -17.59
N THR A 267 3.20 -18.43 -18.70
CA THR A 267 4.10 -18.96 -19.72
C THR A 267 5.21 -17.97 -20.00
N GLY A 268 6.46 -18.30 -19.71
CA GLY A 268 7.60 -17.43 -20.01
C GLY A 268 8.36 -16.95 -18.78
N ILE A 269 8.95 -15.75 -18.86
CA ILE A 269 9.86 -15.23 -17.83
C ILE A 269 9.04 -14.76 -16.63
N SER A 270 9.23 -15.42 -15.48
CA SER A 270 8.46 -15.16 -14.25
C SER A 270 8.55 -13.73 -13.74
N VAL A 271 9.61 -12.99 -14.02
CA VAL A 271 9.71 -11.56 -13.65
C VAL A 271 8.70 -10.69 -14.42
N LEU A 272 8.34 -11.10 -15.64
CA LEU A 272 7.36 -10.35 -16.45
C LEU A 272 5.92 -10.67 -16.01
N SER A 273 5.62 -11.89 -15.56
CA SER A 273 4.29 -12.24 -15.04
C SER A 273 4.13 -11.96 -13.54
N GLY A 274 5.24 -11.91 -12.80
CA GLY A 274 5.29 -11.91 -11.34
C GLY A 274 5.40 -13.32 -10.73
N GLY A 275 5.33 -14.36 -11.55
CA GLY A 275 5.56 -15.74 -11.13
C GLY A 275 4.56 -16.19 -10.07
N ARG A 276 5.04 -17.03 -9.16
CA ARG A 276 4.24 -17.54 -8.03
C ARG A 276 3.69 -16.47 -7.09
N PHE A 277 4.19 -15.24 -7.14
CA PHE A 277 3.63 -14.14 -6.37
C PHE A 277 2.35 -13.56 -7.02
N GLY A 278 2.19 -13.74 -8.33
CA GLY A 278 1.08 -13.23 -9.14
C GLY A 278 1.39 -11.87 -9.77
N ALA A 279 0.38 -11.27 -10.42
CA ALA A 279 0.55 -10.05 -11.22
C ALA A 279 1.09 -8.85 -10.42
N GLU A 280 0.99 -8.89 -9.09
CA GLU A 280 1.58 -7.91 -8.18
C GLU A 280 3.11 -7.87 -8.26
N GLY A 281 3.75 -8.97 -8.61
CA GLY A 281 5.20 -9.04 -8.89
C GLY A 281 5.58 -8.77 -10.35
N SER A 282 4.60 -8.49 -11.23
CA SER A 282 4.83 -8.31 -12.67
C SER A 282 5.60 -7.04 -12.97
N PHE A 283 6.62 -7.11 -13.82
CA PHE A 283 7.29 -5.92 -14.35
C PHE A 283 6.33 -4.93 -15.04
N PHE A 284 5.27 -5.43 -15.71
CA PHE A 284 4.28 -4.58 -16.37
C PHE A 284 3.47 -3.70 -15.41
N LEU A 285 3.43 -4.06 -14.12
CA LEU A 285 2.74 -3.28 -13.11
C LEU A 285 3.43 -1.95 -12.79
N ILE A 286 4.76 -1.90 -12.88
CA ILE A 286 5.56 -0.72 -12.54
C ILE A 286 5.09 0.53 -13.32
N PRO A 287 5.10 0.53 -14.67
CA PRO A 287 4.67 1.71 -15.42
C PRO A 287 3.19 2.06 -15.18
N LEU A 288 2.32 1.07 -14.97
CA LEU A 288 0.90 1.31 -14.70
C LEU A 288 0.69 2.02 -13.36
N VAL A 289 1.34 1.54 -12.29
CA VAL A 289 1.21 2.15 -10.97
C VAL A 289 1.86 3.53 -10.94
N LEU A 290 3.00 3.73 -11.61
CA LEU A 290 3.60 5.07 -11.76
C LEU A 290 2.66 6.04 -12.48
N ALA A 291 2.00 5.60 -13.56
CA ALA A 291 1.01 6.40 -14.26
C ALA A 291 -0.20 6.74 -13.36
N MET A 292 -0.67 5.79 -12.55
CA MET A 292 -1.76 6.02 -11.58
C MET A 292 -1.36 7.00 -10.47
N ILE A 293 -0.14 6.88 -9.93
CA ILE A 293 0.40 7.84 -8.94
C ILE A 293 0.48 9.23 -9.56
N TYR A 294 1.01 9.34 -10.78
CA TYR A 294 1.10 10.60 -11.50
C TYR A 294 -0.29 11.22 -11.76
N ALA A 295 -1.25 10.42 -12.23
CA ALA A 295 -2.62 10.86 -12.44
C ALA A 295 -3.27 11.37 -11.14
N MET A 296 -3.08 10.67 -10.01
CA MET A 296 -3.54 11.13 -8.70
C MET A 296 -2.83 12.40 -8.24
N TRP A 297 -1.55 12.56 -8.56
CA TRP A 297 -0.79 13.75 -8.21
C TRP A 297 -1.28 15.00 -8.92
N LEU A 298 -1.71 14.87 -10.18
CA LEU A 298 -2.32 15.96 -10.97
C LEU A 298 -3.72 16.37 -10.47
N MET A 299 -4.41 15.50 -9.72
CA MET A 299 -5.70 15.85 -9.14
C MET A 299 -5.50 16.79 -7.95
N PRO A 300 -6.28 17.87 -7.82
CA PRO A 300 -6.26 18.70 -6.63
C PRO A 300 -6.68 17.88 -5.41
N ASP A 301 -6.12 18.21 -4.25
CA ASP A 301 -6.53 17.58 -2.99
C ASP A 301 -8.04 17.82 -2.78
N HIS A 302 -8.78 16.79 -2.39
CA HIS A 302 -10.20 16.95 -2.09
C HIS A 302 -10.35 18.00 -0.98
N PRO A 303 -11.32 18.95 -1.06
CA PRO A 303 -11.44 20.02 -0.05
C PRO A 303 -11.55 19.51 1.39
N ARG A 304 -12.12 18.31 1.56
CA ARG A 304 -12.23 17.65 2.87
C ARG A 304 -11.00 16.86 3.30
N ALA A 305 -9.99 16.67 2.46
CA ALA A 305 -8.77 15.95 2.84
C ALA A 305 -8.03 16.62 4.00
N VAL A 306 -7.90 17.95 3.93
CA VAL A 306 -7.33 18.75 5.03
C VAL A 306 -8.21 18.67 6.28
N ALA A 307 -9.53 18.84 6.13
CA ALA A 307 -10.46 18.76 7.25
C ALA A 307 -10.42 17.38 7.95
N ASN A 308 -10.47 16.29 7.18
CA ASN A 308 -10.59 14.93 7.71
C ASN A 308 -9.27 14.39 8.26
N LEU A 309 -8.16 14.70 7.58
CA LEU A 309 -6.86 14.10 7.88
C LEU A 309 -5.93 15.05 8.62
N ASP A 310 -5.93 16.33 8.25
CA ASP A 310 -5.03 17.31 8.87
C ASP A 310 -5.55 17.80 10.22
N ASN A 311 -6.88 17.92 10.39
CA ASN A 311 -7.56 18.37 11.62
C ASN A 311 -8.48 17.28 12.22
N PRO A 312 -7.92 16.18 12.76
CA PRO A 312 -8.73 15.05 13.23
C PRO A 312 -9.63 15.43 14.40
N GLU A 313 -10.91 15.05 14.31
CA GLU A 313 -11.88 15.24 15.38
C GLU A 313 -11.46 14.50 16.68
N PRO A 314 -11.52 15.18 17.84
CA PRO A 314 -11.27 14.51 19.12
C PRO A 314 -12.32 13.42 19.38
N ALA A 315 -11.97 12.43 20.19
CA ALA A 315 -12.92 11.42 20.65
C ALA A 315 -14.03 12.14 21.43
N GLN A 316 -15.25 12.17 20.90
CA GLN A 316 -16.39 12.76 21.58
C GLN A 316 -16.62 12.04 22.92
N THR A 317 -16.57 12.77 24.03
CA THR A 317 -17.37 12.42 25.20
C THR A 317 -18.83 12.57 24.76
N PRO A 318 -19.75 11.64 25.06
CA PRO A 318 -21.15 11.83 24.71
C PRO A 318 -21.61 13.16 25.33
N LEU A 319 -21.97 14.12 24.49
CA LEU A 319 -22.63 15.33 24.96
C LEU A 319 -23.95 14.87 25.62
N PRO A 320 -24.33 15.39 26.80
CA PRO A 320 -25.67 15.15 27.32
C PRO A 320 -26.66 15.56 26.23
N ALA A 321 -27.63 14.70 25.95
CA ALA A 321 -28.63 14.93 24.92
C ALA A 321 -29.20 16.34 25.08
N TYR A 322 -28.89 17.22 24.12
CA TYR A 322 -29.49 18.54 24.07
C TYR A 322 -30.97 18.33 23.76
N ILE A 323 -31.82 18.36 24.79
CA ILE A 323 -33.26 18.49 24.63
C ILE A 323 -33.48 19.96 24.29
N PRO A 324 -33.87 20.31 23.05
CA PRO A 324 -34.19 21.69 22.73
C PRO A 324 -35.41 22.09 23.54
N VAL A 325 -35.22 22.89 24.59
CA VAL A 325 -36.31 23.65 25.21
C VAL A 325 -36.61 24.78 24.25
N ALA A 326 -37.65 24.61 23.44
CA ALA A 326 -38.17 25.67 22.59
C ALA A 326 -38.69 26.81 23.49
N ILE A 327 -37.94 27.90 23.59
CA ILE A 327 -38.47 29.18 24.08
C ILE A 327 -38.95 29.93 22.84
N PRO A 328 -40.26 30.13 22.64
CA PRO A 328 -40.75 30.93 21.54
C PRO A 328 -40.50 32.40 21.84
N VAL A 329 -39.53 33.01 21.16
CA VAL A 329 -39.39 34.46 21.12
C VAL A 329 -40.16 34.94 19.88
N GLN A 330 -41.36 35.48 20.10
CA GLN A 330 -42.08 36.23 19.07
C GLN A 330 -41.44 37.61 18.94
N VAL A 331 -40.74 37.87 17.84
CA VAL A 331 -40.43 39.23 17.39
C VAL A 331 -41.33 39.52 16.19
N ALA A 332 -42.31 40.39 16.38
CA ALA A 332 -43.05 41.00 15.30
C ALA A 332 -42.16 42.02 14.60
N VAL A 333 -41.89 41.82 13.30
CA VAL A 333 -41.33 42.86 12.44
C VAL A 333 -42.40 43.24 11.43
N ALA A 334 -42.90 44.47 11.59
CA ALA A 334 -43.80 45.11 10.63
C ALA A 334 -43.04 45.49 9.36
N ALA A 335 -43.72 45.29 8.23
CA ALA A 335 -43.27 45.65 6.89
C ALA A 335 -43.06 47.17 6.71
N ASN A 336 -42.16 47.54 5.80
CA ASN A 336 -42.43 48.40 4.63
C ASN A 336 -41.10 48.82 3.96
N GLY A 337 -41.07 48.79 2.62
CA GLY A 337 -40.00 49.39 1.81
C GLY A 337 -39.69 48.58 0.56
N GLU A 338 -40.42 48.85 -0.52
CA GLU A 338 -40.08 48.50 -1.90
C GLU A 338 -38.82 49.25 -2.34
N GLU A 339 -37.95 48.62 -3.15
CA GLU A 339 -37.26 49.26 -4.28
C GLU A 339 -36.49 48.23 -5.16
N GLU A 340 -36.92 48.22 -6.43
CA GLU A 340 -36.27 47.91 -7.72
C GLU A 340 -35.30 46.73 -7.94
N GLU A 341 -35.72 45.88 -8.89
CA GLU A 341 -34.92 44.92 -9.66
C GLU A 341 -33.79 45.61 -10.43
N ASP A 342 -32.55 45.15 -10.24
CA ASP A 342 -31.49 45.32 -11.24
C ASP A 342 -30.98 43.93 -11.66
N ALA A 343 -31.19 43.65 -12.94
CA ALA A 343 -31.00 42.34 -13.56
C ALA A 343 -29.57 42.21 -14.10
N ASP A 344 -28.63 41.79 -13.25
CA ASP A 344 -27.39 41.13 -13.71
C ASP A 344 -26.91 40.11 -12.66
N GLY A 345 -27.47 38.90 -12.73
CA GLY A 345 -27.13 37.80 -11.82
C GLY A 345 -25.72 37.23 -12.12
N PRO A 346 -24.93 36.86 -11.10
CA PRO A 346 -23.60 36.31 -11.31
C PRO A 346 -23.69 34.98 -12.07
N ARG A 347 -22.99 34.90 -13.20
CA ARG A 347 -22.88 33.69 -14.03
C ARG A 347 -22.51 32.48 -13.15
N PRO A 348 -23.11 31.30 -13.39
CA PRO A 348 -22.90 30.14 -12.53
C PRO A 348 -21.41 29.77 -12.49
N ASN A 349 -20.87 29.75 -11.27
CA ASN A 349 -19.49 29.36 -11.02
C ASN A 349 -19.26 27.94 -11.56
N ARG A 350 -18.30 27.81 -12.48
CA ARG A 350 -17.90 26.56 -13.15
C ARG A 350 -17.50 25.44 -12.19
N TYR A 351 -17.28 25.77 -10.91
CA TYR A 351 -17.05 24.82 -9.81
C TYR A 351 -18.29 23.99 -9.43
N ASN A 352 -19.49 24.59 -9.43
CA ASN A 352 -20.73 23.92 -9.02
C ASN A 352 -21.25 22.93 -10.08
N ALA A 353 -20.87 23.10 -11.35
CA ALA A 353 -21.29 22.23 -12.45
C ALA A 353 -20.58 20.86 -12.47
N ARG A 354 -19.45 20.70 -11.75
CA ARG A 354 -18.63 19.48 -11.78
C ARG A 354 -18.69 18.66 -10.48
N PHE A 355 -19.06 19.28 -9.37
CA PHE A 355 -19.16 18.66 -8.06
C PHE A 355 -20.43 19.16 -7.39
N GLY A 356 -21.52 18.38 -7.51
CA GLY A 356 -22.86 18.74 -7.03
C GLY A 356 -22.88 19.35 -5.62
N SER A 357 -23.90 20.19 -5.41
CA SER A 357 -24.13 21.09 -4.28
C SER A 357 -23.62 20.55 -2.95
N ALA A 358 -22.89 21.40 -2.24
CA ALA A 358 -22.40 21.16 -0.89
C ALA A 358 -23.55 21.22 0.14
N GLU A 359 -24.48 20.28 0.05
CA GLU A 359 -25.49 20.11 1.09
C GLU A 359 -24.81 19.60 2.36
N GLY A 360 -24.85 20.42 3.41
CA GLY A 360 -24.40 20.08 4.77
C GLY A 360 -23.29 20.96 5.35
N PHE A 361 -22.79 21.97 4.63
CA PHE A 361 -21.87 22.98 5.17
C PHE A 361 -22.42 24.36 4.87
N ASP A 362 -22.50 25.21 5.89
CA ASP A 362 -22.84 26.62 5.71
C ASP A 362 -21.89 27.26 4.68
N SER A 363 -22.44 28.10 3.82
CA SER A 363 -21.71 28.74 2.72
C SER A 363 -20.53 29.59 3.22
N ASP A 364 -20.66 30.14 4.42
CA ASP A 364 -19.61 30.92 5.08
C ASP A 364 -18.45 30.05 5.55
N MET A 365 -18.72 28.85 6.08
CA MET A 365 -17.69 27.90 6.50
C MET A 365 -16.88 27.36 5.30
N LEU A 366 -17.51 27.16 4.14
CA LEU A 366 -16.79 26.80 2.91
C LEU A 366 -15.94 27.94 2.39
N ARG A 367 -16.39 29.19 2.57
CA ARG A 367 -15.64 30.39 2.20
C ARG A 367 -14.42 30.57 3.10
N GLU A 368 -14.58 30.34 4.39
CA GLU A 368 -13.53 30.42 5.39
C GLU A 368 -12.47 29.32 5.17
N LEU A 369 -12.88 28.07 4.92
CA LEU A 369 -11.97 26.99 4.56
C LEU A 369 -11.19 27.27 3.27
N LYS A 370 -11.84 27.89 2.29
CA LYS A 370 -11.19 28.29 1.04
C LYS A 370 -10.15 29.38 1.30
N GLN A 371 -10.49 30.42 2.07
CA GLN A 371 -9.57 31.49 2.44
C GLN A 371 -8.37 30.97 3.25
N MET A 372 -8.60 30.03 4.17
CA MET A 372 -7.51 29.40 4.92
C MET A 372 -6.56 28.60 4.03
N ASN A 373 -7.08 27.86 3.05
CA ASN A 373 -6.25 27.14 2.10
C ASN A 373 -5.47 28.08 1.18
N GLU A 374 -6.11 29.15 0.67
CA GLU A 374 -5.45 30.19 -0.14
C GLU A 374 -4.33 30.89 0.66
N ALA A 375 -4.59 31.24 1.93
CA ALA A 375 -3.58 31.83 2.81
C ALA A 375 -2.42 30.87 3.09
N ARG A 376 -2.69 29.57 3.26
CA ARG A 376 -1.65 28.55 3.46
C ARG A 376 -0.78 28.36 2.22
N GLU A 377 -1.39 28.30 1.04
CA GLU A 377 -0.65 28.23 -0.23
C GLU A 377 0.19 29.48 -0.47
N GLN A 378 -0.32 30.65 -0.12
CA GLN A 378 0.42 31.90 -0.25
C GLN A 378 1.64 31.92 0.69
N ALA A 379 1.47 31.54 1.95
CA ALA A 379 2.58 31.45 2.91
C ALA A 379 3.65 30.43 2.48
N GLU A 380 3.24 29.31 1.86
CA GLU A 380 4.18 28.31 1.33
C GLU A 380 4.96 28.84 0.12
N ARG A 381 4.32 29.60 -0.78
CA ARG A 381 5.00 30.27 -1.91
C ARG A 381 6.00 31.31 -1.43
N GLU A 382 5.62 32.16 -0.48
CA GLU A 382 6.49 33.17 0.10
C GLU A 382 7.72 32.54 0.78
N ARG A 383 7.52 31.43 1.49
CA ARG A 383 8.63 30.67 2.09
C ARG A 383 9.57 30.09 1.03
N LEU A 384 9.06 29.48 -0.04
CA LEU A 384 9.88 28.92 -1.11
C LEU A 384 10.67 30.00 -1.86
N ASP A 385 10.09 31.18 -2.03
CA ASP A 385 10.76 32.30 -2.67
C ASP A 385 11.82 32.93 -1.76
N ALA A 386 11.59 32.97 -0.44
CA ALA A 386 12.60 33.33 0.55
C ALA A 386 13.77 32.32 0.61
N GLU A 387 13.48 31.02 0.51
CA GLU A 387 14.53 29.99 0.44
C GLU A 387 15.35 30.10 -0.86
N ARG A 388 14.70 30.45 -1.99
CA ARG A 388 15.39 30.65 -3.28
C ARG A 388 16.24 31.92 -3.29
N SER A 389 15.78 33.01 -2.68
CA SER A 389 16.56 34.24 -2.56
C SER A 389 17.77 34.06 -1.64
N ALA A 390 17.62 33.34 -0.53
CA ALA A 390 18.71 33.01 0.37
C ALA A 390 19.80 32.16 -0.31
N ARG A 391 19.42 31.16 -1.12
CA ARG A 391 20.39 30.36 -1.89
C ARG A 391 21.17 31.21 -2.90
N ARG A 392 20.49 32.09 -3.64
CA ARG A 392 21.15 33.02 -4.58
C ARG A 392 22.13 33.97 -3.88
N ALA A 393 21.76 34.46 -2.68
CA ALA A 393 22.65 35.31 -1.90
C ALA A 393 23.91 34.57 -1.45
N GLU A 394 23.77 33.32 -1.00
CA GLU A 394 24.92 32.49 -0.63
C GLU A 394 25.81 32.16 -1.84
N GLU A 395 25.22 31.83 -2.99
CA GLU A 395 25.97 31.61 -4.24
C GLU A 395 26.77 32.84 -4.67
N MET A 396 26.19 34.05 -4.56
CA MET A 396 26.91 35.30 -4.84
C MET A 396 28.05 35.53 -3.85
N ARG A 397 27.83 35.29 -2.56
CA ARG A 397 28.87 35.41 -1.53
C ARG A 397 30.04 34.45 -1.77
N GLN A 398 29.74 33.20 -2.15
CA GLN A 398 30.76 32.22 -2.52
C GLN A 398 31.52 32.61 -3.79
N ALA A 399 30.85 33.23 -4.76
CA ALA A 399 31.49 33.75 -5.97
C ALA A 399 32.43 34.92 -5.67
N GLU A 400 32.06 35.82 -4.77
CA GLU A 400 32.93 36.92 -4.30
C GLU A 400 34.16 36.39 -3.55
N ILE A 401 33.98 35.41 -2.66
CA ILE A 401 35.10 34.77 -1.96
C ILE A 401 36.08 34.13 -2.96
N ARG A 402 35.57 33.41 -3.99
CA ARG A 402 36.44 32.86 -5.03
C ARG A 402 37.17 33.94 -5.83
N ARG A 403 36.50 35.03 -6.18
CA ARG A 403 37.15 36.16 -6.88
C ARG A 403 38.25 36.79 -6.04
N ALA A 404 38.02 36.97 -4.74
CA ALA A 404 39.02 37.49 -3.82
C ALA A 404 40.22 36.54 -3.66
N GLN A 405 39.99 35.22 -3.62
CA GLN A 405 41.06 34.21 -3.58
C GLN A 405 41.91 34.20 -4.85
N VAL A 406 41.28 34.32 -6.03
CA VAL A 406 41.99 34.41 -7.32
C VAL A 406 42.80 35.70 -7.41
N ALA A 407 42.25 36.84 -6.97
CA ALA A 407 42.96 38.12 -6.93
C ALA A 407 44.15 38.09 -5.94
N ALA A 408 43.99 37.43 -4.79
CA ALA A 408 45.07 37.26 -3.83
C ALA A 408 46.21 36.37 -4.37
N GLN A 409 45.88 35.31 -5.13
CA GLN A 409 46.89 34.48 -5.81
C GLN A 409 47.62 35.21 -6.94
N ALA A 410 46.96 36.14 -7.63
CA ALA A 410 47.58 37.00 -8.64
C ALA A 410 48.57 38.01 -8.03
N HIS A 411 48.30 38.55 -6.83
CA HIS A 411 49.22 39.47 -6.16
C HIS A 411 50.48 38.80 -5.58
N VAL A 412 50.43 37.50 -5.28
CA VAL A 412 51.61 36.73 -4.81
C VAL A 412 52.57 36.40 -5.96
N THR A 413 52.12 36.42 -7.22
CA THR A 413 52.95 36.11 -8.39
C THR A 413 53.71 37.32 -8.96
N GLU A 414 53.36 38.55 -8.59
CA GLU A 414 54.06 39.79 -9.03
C GLU A 414 55.20 40.25 -8.11
N SER A 415 55.42 39.63 -6.95
CA SER A 415 56.36 40.10 -5.92
C SER A 415 57.53 39.15 -5.60
N ALA A 416 57.89 38.25 -6.52
CA ALA A 416 59.07 37.39 -6.36
C ALA A 416 60.30 37.99 -7.08
N PRO A 417 61.39 38.36 -6.36
CA PRO A 417 62.62 38.79 -7.01
C PRO A 417 63.39 37.58 -7.57
N VAL A 418 63.96 37.78 -8.76
CA VAL A 418 64.90 36.87 -9.42
C VAL A 418 66.22 36.88 -8.64
N ALA A 419 66.64 35.74 -8.10
CA ALA A 419 68.00 35.52 -7.61
C ALA A 419 68.50 34.11 -7.92
N VAL A 420 69.79 34.06 -8.22
CA VAL A 420 70.56 33.03 -8.91
C VAL A 420 70.99 31.88 -7.98
N ALA A 421 71.10 30.69 -8.58
CA ALA A 421 71.75 29.42 -8.21
C ALA A 421 72.54 29.28 -6.88
N THR A 422 72.39 28.11 -6.24
CA THR A 422 73.47 27.11 -6.02
C THR A 422 72.88 25.76 -5.57
N GLU A 423 73.39 24.66 -6.13
CA GLU A 423 73.21 23.28 -5.66
C GLU A 423 73.89 23.09 -4.29
N GLU A 424 73.26 22.34 -3.37
CA GLU A 424 73.86 21.17 -2.69
C GLU A 424 72.86 20.49 -1.72
N THR A 425 72.52 19.25 -2.09
CA THR A 425 72.44 17.99 -1.32
C THR A 425 72.32 17.94 0.23
N VAL A 426 71.44 17.00 0.67
CA VAL A 426 71.57 16.06 1.83
C VAL A 426 70.57 16.22 3.02
N VAL A 427 69.63 15.25 3.07
CA VAL A 427 69.09 14.47 4.21
C VAL A 427 67.83 14.91 4.98
N ALA A 428 66.87 13.97 4.96
CA ALA A 428 65.59 13.83 5.69
C ALA A 428 65.80 13.50 7.21
N PRO A 429 64.79 13.26 8.11
CA PRO A 429 63.50 12.59 7.86
C PRO A 429 62.24 12.99 8.71
N VAL A 430 61.04 12.59 8.23
CA VAL A 430 59.92 11.87 8.95
C VAL A 430 59.35 12.54 10.23
N THR A 431 58.05 12.83 10.50
CA THR A 431 56.68 12.30 10.25
C THR A 431 55.68 13.33 10.89
N VAL A 432 54.36 13.43 10.68
CA VAL A 432 53.23 12.48 10.86
C VAL A 432 51.95 13.05 10.20
N ALA A 433 51.30 12.19 9.39
CA ALA A 433 49.87 11.92 9.12
C ALA A 433 48.73 12.98 9.16
N ALA A 434 47.87 12.96 8.12
CA ALA A 434 46.43 12.64 8.24
C ALA A 434 45.77 12.34 6.88
N GLU A 435 45.20 11.13 6.81
CA GLU A 435 44.22 10.45 5.93
C GLU A 435 43.51 11.17 4.76
N ALA A 436 43.55 10.52 3.59
CA ALA A 436 42.40 10.40 2.67
C ALA A 436 42.50 9.07 1.89
N THR A 437 41.59 8.14 2.16
CA THR A 437 41.49 6.82 1.50
C THR A 437 40.57 6.88 0.29
N VAL A 438 41.16 6.73 -0.91
CA VAL A 438 40.48 6.27 -2.14
C VAL A 438 41.29 5.08 -2.65
N ALA A 439 40.69 3.88 -2.64
CA ALA A 439 41.34 2.65 -3.09
C ALA A 439 41.14 2.45 -4.61
N PRO A 440 42.20 2.10 -5.38
CA PRO A 440 42.13 1.81 -6.79
C PRO A 440 42.01 0.31 -7.10
N GLN A 441 41.63 0.02 -8.34
CA GLN A 441 41.40 -1.30 -8.94
C GLN A 441 42.70 -2.10 -9.13
N THR A 442 42.63 -3.42 -8.91
CA THR A 442 43.71 -4.41 -9.14
C THR A 442 43.47 -5.17 -10.45
N PRO A 443 44.51 -5.50 -11.25
CA PRO A 443 44.34 -5.99 -12.62
C PRO A 443 44.08 -7.50 -12.76
N LEU A 444 43.46 -7.84 -13.89
CA LEU A 444 43.04 -9.17 -14.34
C LEU A 444 44.20 -10.18 -14.46
N GLN A 445 44.01 -11.37 -13.89
CA GLN A 445 44.71 -12.61 -14.28
C GLN A 445 43.71 -13.54 -15.00
N GLN A 446 44.04 -13.93 -16.23
CA GLN A 446 43.38 -15.03 -16.95
C GLN A 446 43.78 -16.39 -16.35
N PRO A 447 42.89 -17.39 -16.39
CA PRO A 447 43.33 -18.77 -16.54
C PRO A 447 42.75 -19.46 -17.78
N ALA A 448 43.53 -20.45 -18.21
CA ALA A 448 43.51 -21.19 -19.46
C ALA A 448 42.21 -21.94 -19.79
N ALA A 449 42.02 -22.13 -21.10
CA ALA A 449 40.98 -22.96 -21.71
C ALA A 449 41.07 -24.42 -21.27
N ARG A 450 39.92 -25.01 -20.89
CA ARG A 450 39.73 -26.45 -20.75
C ARG A 450 38.68 -26.89 -21.78
N GLU A 451 39.09 -27.82 -22.64
CA GLU A 451 38.29 -28.56 -23.60
C GLU A 451 37.10 -29.25 -22.92
N VAL A 452 35.90 -29.10 -23.49
CA VAL A 452 34.66 -29.73 -23.03
C VAL A 452 34.40 -30.98 -23.87
N ALA A 453 34.45 -32.15 -23.25
CA ALA A 453 33.97 -33.40 -23.85
C ALA A 453 32.43 -33.46 -23.88
N PRO A 454 31.80 -34.08 -24.89
CA PRO A 454 30.34 -34.10 -25.03
C PRO A 454 29.70 -35.03 -24.01
N VAL A 455 28.71 -34.51 -23.27
CA VAL A 455 27.89 -35.28 -22.32
C VAL A 455 26.81 -36.03 -23.10
N THR A 456 26.88 -37.36 -23.10
CA THR A 456 25.81 -38.27 -23.55
C THR A 456 24.63 -38.24 -22.58
N ILE A 457 23.44 -37.93 -23.10
CA ILE A 457 22.15 -37.94 -22.38
C ILE A 457 21.61 -39.38 -22.32
N PRO A 458 21.32 -39.96 -21.15
CA PRO A 458 20.61 -41.25 -21.07
C PRO A 458 19.11 -41.08 -21.37
N PRO A 459 18.44 -42.07 -21.99
CA PRO A 459 17.02 -41.97 -22.33
C PRO A 459 16.14 -42.00 -21.07
N ALA A 460 15.02 -41.29 -21.15
CA ALA A 460 14.04 -41.12 -20.07
C ALA A 460 13.41 -42.46 -19.64
N PRO A 461 13.06 -42.63 -18.34
CA PRO A 461 12.36 -43.82 -17.88
C PRO A 461 10.92 -43.86 -18.41
N VAL A 462 10.53 -45.04 -18.91
CA VAL A 462 9.18 -45.37 -19.37
C VAL A 462 8.19 -45.32 -18.20
N ALA A 463 7.06 -44.63 -18.38
CA ALA A 463 5.99 -44.54 -17.39
C ALA A 463 5.37 -45.92 -17.10
N PRO A 464 5.03 -46.25 -15.83
CA PRO A 464 4.33 -47.49 -15.51
C PRO A 464 2.88 -47.44 -16.02
N ALA A 465 2.43 -48.57 -16.58
CA ALA A 465 1.08 -48.77 -17.09
C ALA A 465 0.00 -48.55 -16.01
N ALA A 466 -1.11 -47.92 -16.39
CA ALA A 466 -2.27 -47.71 -15.55
C ALA A 466 -2.90 -49.05 -15.10
N PRO A 467 -3.36 -49.19 -13.84
CA PRO A 467 -4.05 -50.39 -13.40
C PRO A 467 -5.46 -50.48 -14.01
N ALA A 468 -5.83 -51.68 -14.43
CA ALA A 468 -7.13 -52.00 -15.01
C ALA A 468 -8.29 -51.70 -14.04
N VAL A 469 -9.31 -51.01 -14.56
CA VAL A 469 -10.59 -50.75 -13.87
C VAL A 469 -11.38 -52.07 -13.78
N GLN A 470 -11.57 -52.59 -12.57
CA GLN A 470 -12.56 -53.65 -12.33
C GLN A 470 -13.97 -53.06 -12.25
N PRO A 471 -14.99 -53.66 -12.88
CA PRO A 471 -16.37 -53.19 -12.77
C PRO A 471 -16.93 -53.47 -11.36
N LYS A 472 -17.56 -52.46 -10.75
CA LYS A 472 -18.29 -52.58 -9.47
C LYS A 472 -19.41 -53.64 -9.57
N PRO A 473 -19.65 -54.45 -8.53
CA PRO A 473 -20.82 -55.32 -8.48
C PRO A 473 -22.11 -54.51 -8.32
N LYS A 474 -23.18 -54.97 -8.98
CA LYS A 474 -24.54 -54.43 -8.89
C LYS A 474 -25.07 -54.55 -7.45
N GLU A 475 -25.52 -53.44 -6.88
CA GLU A 475 -26.32 -53.45 -5.65
C GLU A 475 -27.70 -54.07 -5.94
N THR A 476 -27.95 -55.23 -5.33
CA THR A 476 -29.27 -55.85 -5.21
C THR A 476 -30.11 -55.07 -4.19
N VAL A 477 -31.22 -54.52 -4.67
CA VAL A 477 -32.31 -53.92 -3.87
C VAL A 477 -32.97 -55.03 -3.04
N ALA A 478 -33.01 -54.86 -1.71
CA ALA A 478 -33.79 -55.72 -0.81
C ALA A 478 -35.27 -55.29 -0.80
N PRO A 479 -36.23 -56.24 -0.72
CA PRO A 479 -37.64 -55.92 -0.76
C PRO A 479 -38.15 -55.43 0.60
N VAL A 480 -39.02 -54.42 0.54
CA VAL A 480 -39.89 -53.99 1.63
C VAL A 480 -40.99 -55.04 1.83
N ALA A 481 -41.29 -55.39 3.07
CA ALA A 481 -42.42 -56.23 3.45
C ALA A 481 -42.97 -55.74 4.82
N PRO A 482 -44.21 -56.09 5.17
CA PRO A 482 -45.43 -55.31 4.90
C PRO A 482 -45.88 -54.44 6.09
#